data_AF-R6WK45-F1
#
_entry.id   AF-R6WK45-F1
#
_cell.length_a   1.000
_cell.length_b   1.000
_cell.length_c   1.000
_cell.angle_alpha   90.00
_cell.angle_beta   90.00
_cell.angle_gamma   90.00
#
_symmetry.space_group_name_H-M   'P 1'
#
loop_
_entity.id
_entity.type
_entity.pdbx_description
1 polymer ?
#
loop_
_entity_poly.entity_id
_entity_poly.type
_entity_poly.pdbx_seq_one_letter_code
_entity_poly.pdbx_strand_id
1 'polypeptide(L)'
;MIKETDGDCFETMRCLNQNLTFEATKKEFELRKTDFGSQQMRTLKLVDQDGLYSNLALLLSDQCVHTVKVAAFQGTDQTIFKDRREFAGSLMQQMNEIYDFIDFHNQTHATIEKLYRVDARDYPEIAVREALLNLLVHRDYSFSASAFISIYADRIEFVSIGGLLPMLEVKSGTPFTTISKKR
;
A
#
# COMPACT_ATOMS: atom_id res chain seq x y z
N MET A 1 23.67 -14.22 21.44
CA MET A 1 22.66 -15.23 21.13
C MET A 1 22.29 -15.05 19.68
N ILE A 2 22.85 -15.89 18.80
CA ILE A 2 22.70 -15.78 17.34
C ILE A 2 21.47 -16.61 16.99
N LYS A 3 20.43 -15.99 16.42
CA LYS A 3 19.21 -16.66 15.99
C LYS A 3 19.44 -17.12 14.54
N GLU A 4 19.64 -18.42 14.36
CA GLU A 4 19.69 -19.06 13.04
C GLU A 4 18.30 -19.00 12.39
N THR A 5 18.27 -18.61 11.13
CA THR A 5 17.08 -18.41 10.29
C THR A 5 16.47 -19.73 9.83
N ASP A 6 15.27 -20.01 10.30
CA ASP A 6 14.22 -20.70 9.54
C ASP A 6 12.85 -20.14 9.97
N GLY A 7 12.18 -19.40 9.08
CA GLY A 7 10.74 -19.59 8.86
C GLY A 7 9.68 -18.84 9.69
N ASP A 8 9.97 -17.93 10.62
CA ASP A 8 8.89 -17.20 11.29
C ASP A 8 8.47 -15.94 10.49
N CYS A 9 7.54 -16.08 9.53
CA CYS A 9 6.90 -14.94 8.89
C CYS A 9 6.08 -14.14 9.91
N PHE A 10 6.35 -12.84 10.06
CA PHE A 10 5.68 -11.95 11.02
C PHE A 10 4.17 -12.13 11.00
N GLU A 11 3.57 -12.21 9.82
CA GLU A 11 2.14 -12.31 9.55
C GLU A 11 1.51 -13.55 10.17
N THR A 12 2.27 -14.64 10.27
CA THR A 12 1.80 -15.93 10.78
C THR A 12 1.89 -16.05 12.30
N MET A 13 2.64 -15.17 12.97
CA MET A 13 2.74 -15.16 14.41
C MET A 13 1.40 -14.72 15.05
N ARG A 14 1.18 -15.14 16.29
CA ARG A 14 0.01 -14.71 17.08
C ARG A 14 0.10 -13.22 17.38
N CYS A 15 -1.00 -12.51 17.17
CA CYS A 15 -1.13 -11.12 17.58
C CYS A 15 -1.19 -11.04 19.10
N LEU A 16 -0.46 -10.09 19.69
CA LEU A 16 -0.56 -9.82 21.13
C LEU A 16 -1.90 -9.17 21.50
N ASN A 17 -2.46 -8.35 20.60
CA ASN A 17 -3.76 -7.74 20.78
C ASN A 17 -4.86 -8.62 20.17
N GLN A 18 -5.75 -9.16 21.01
CA GLN A 18 -6.88 -9.97 20.57
C GLN A 18 -8.19 -9.18 20.47
N ASN A 19 -8.20 -7.91 20.87
CA ASN A 19 -9.34 -7.01 20.72
C ASN A 19 -9.25 -6.29 19.37
N LEU A 20 -9.49 -7.04 18.29
CA LEU A 20 -9.44 -6.54 16.91
C LEU A 20 -10.84 -6.33 16.32
N THR A 21 -11.01 -5.23 15.61
CA THR A 21 -12.20 -4.91 14.80
C THR A 21 -11.81 -4.87 13.32
N PHE A 22 -12.78 -5.15 12.44
CA PHE A 22 -12.53 -5.33 11.01
C PHE A 22 -13.52 -4.53 10.17
N GLU A 23 -13.94 -3.35 10.61
CA GLU A 23 -15.03 -2.61 9.98
C GLU A 23 -14.68 -2.18 8.55
N ALA A 24 -13.49 -1.65 8.33
CA ALA A 24 -13.01 -1.30 6.99
C ALA A 24 -12.89 -2.54 6.08
N THR A 25 -12.35 -3.64 6.60
CA THR A 25 -12.21 -4.89 5.83
C THR A 25 -13.56 -5.51 5.48
N LYS A 26 -14.53 -5.54 6.41
CA LYS A 26 -15.90 -6.01 6.14
C LYS A 26 -16.56 -5.21 5.01
N LYS A 27 -16.47 -3.87 5.09
CA LYS A 27 -17.03 -2.98 4.06
C LYS A 27 -16.44 -3.26 2.67
N GLU A 28 -15.14 -3.52 2.58
CA GLU A 28 -14.48 -3.90 1.32
C GLU A 28 -14.97 -5.24 0.77
N PHE A 29 -15.20 -6.22 1.64
CA PHE A 29 -15.72 -7.54 1.24
C PHE A 29 -17.17 -7.43 0.76
N GLU A 30 -18.00 -6.68 1.47
CA GLU A 30 -19.40 -6.41 1.09
C GLU A 30 -19.50 -5.71 -0.27
N LEU A 31 -18.63 -4.72 -0.53
CA LEU A 31 -18.56 -4.04 -1.83
C LEU A 31 -18.29 -5.03 -2.98
N ARG A 32 -17.51 -6.07 -2.73
CA ARG A 32 -17.19 -7.15 -3.67
C ARG A 32 -18.17 -8.32 -3.60
N LYS A 33 -19.29 -8.18 -2.89
CA LYS A 33 -20.32 -9.21 -2.69
C LYS A 33 -19.73 -10.52 -2.16
N THR A 34 -18.75 -10.42 -1.27
CA THR A 34 -18.07 -11.54 -0.64
C THR A 34 -18.30 -11.49 0.86
N ASP A 35 -18.54 -12.64 1.49
CA ASP A 35 -18.75 -12.70 2.93
C ASP A 35 -17.42 -12.57 3.70
N PHE A 36 -17.43 -11.84 4.82
CA PHE A 36 -16.32 -11.79 5.76
C PHE A 36 -16.75 -12.34 7.13
N GLY A 37 -16.89 -13.67 7.19
CA GLY A 37 -17.26 -14.41 8.40
C GLY A 37 -16.13 -15.25 8.97
N SER A 38 -16.42 -16.00 10.03
CA SER A 38 -15.44 -16.84 10.74
C SER A 38 -14.77 -17.88 9.85
N GLN A 39 -15.49 -18.45 8.88
CA GLN A 39 -14.91 -19.37 7.91
C GLN A 39 -13.89 -18.69 7.00
N GLN A 40 -14.23 -17.51 6.46
CA GLN A 40 -13.31 -16.75 5.60
C GLN A 40 -12.08 -16.28 6.37
N MET A 41 -12.26 -15.84 7.62
CA MET A 41 -11.12 -15.47 8.49
C MET A 41 -10.17 -16.65 8.73
N ARG A 42 -10.67 -17.87 8.90
CA ARG A 42 -9.84 -19.09 8.99
C ARG A 42 -9.17 -19.41 7.65
N THR A 43 -9.90 -19.34 6.53
CA THR A 43 -9.35 -19.56 5.19
C THR A 43 -8.22 -18.58 4.86
N LEU A 44 -8.37 -17.32 5.25
CA LEU A 44 -7.38 -16.26 5.09
C LEU A 44 -6.28 -16.30 6.16
N LYS A 45 -6.31 -17.28 7.08
CA LYS A 45 -5.34 -17.44 8.19
C LYS A 45 -5.24 -16.21 9.11
N LEU A 46 -6.33 -15.47 9.24
CA LEU A 46 -6.46 -14.39 10.22
C LEU A 46 -6.66 -14.96 11.63
N VAL A 47 -7.24 -16.15 11.71
CA VAL A 47 -7.51 -16.84 12.96
C VAL A 47 -6.87 -18.22 12.91
N ASP A 48 -6.15 -18.60 13.96
CA ASP A 48 -5.52 -19.91 14.08
C ASP A 48 -6.53 -21.01 14.51
N GLN A 49 -6.02 -22.22 14.77
CA GLN A 49 -6.85 -23.35 15.18
C GLN A 49 -7.50 -23.12 16.56
N ASP A 50 -6.83 -22.39 17.44
CA ASP A 50 -7.29 -22.07 18.80
C ASP A 50 -8.28 -20.90 18.84
N GLY A 51 -8.54 -20.27 17.69
CA GLY A 51 -9.45 -19.12 17.60
C GLY A 51 -8.77 -17.77 17.88
N LEU A 52 -7.42 -17.75 17.93
CA LEU A 52 -6.65 -16.53 18.19
C LEU A 52 -6.25 -15.84 16.90
N TYR A 53 -6.22 -14.51 16.94
CA TYR A 53 -5.81 -13.68 15.81
C TYR A 53 -4.31 -13.76 15.55
N SER A 54 -3.94 -13.85 14.27
CA SER A 54 -2.58 -13.69 13.77
C SER A 54 -2.22 -12.21 13.57
N ASN A 55 -0.94 -11.92 13.36
CA ASN A 55 -0.50 -10.57 12.99
C ASN A 55 -1.07 -10.15 11.63
N LEU A 56 -1.34 -11.06 10.71
CA LEU A 56 -2.07 -10.73 9.47
C LEU A 56 -3.45 -10.14 9.79
N ALA A 57 -4.13 -10.67 10.80
CA ALA A 57 -5.39 -10.11 11.27
C ALA A 57 -5.20 -8.70 11.83
N LEU A 58 -4.12 -8.43 12.57
CA LEU A 58 -3.78 -7.07 13.01
C LEU A 58 -3.64 -6.11 11.82
N LEU A 59 -2.98 -6.53 10.75
CA LEU A 59 -2.80 -5.70 9.55
C LEU A 59 -4.13 -5.37 8.85
N LEU A 60 -5.07 -6.32 8.80
CA LEU A 60 -6.40 -6.11 8.25
C LEU A 60 -7.41 -5.52 9.25
N SER A 61 -7.01 -5.35 10.51
CA SER A 61 -7.86 -4.76 11.54
C SER A 61 -7.78 -3.24 11.56
N ASP A 62 -8.77 -2.60 12.16
CA ASP A 62 -8.77 -1.15 12.37
C ASP A 62 -7.67 -0.71 13.38
N GLN A 63 -7.04 -1.66 14.08
CA GLN A 63 -5.95 -1.44 15.05
C GLN A 63 -4.55 -1.61 14.44
N CYS A 64 -4.43 -1.71 13.12
CA CYS A 64 -3.13 -1.74 12.46
C CYS A 64 -2.30 -0.50 12.82
N VAL A 65 -1.09 -0.73 13.32
CA VAL A 65 -0.18 0.32 13.83
C VAL A 65 0.76 0.88 12.76
N HIS A 66 0.82 0.23 11.59
CA HIS A 66 1.71 0.63 10.52
C HIS A 66 1.07 1.72 9.67
N THR A 67 1.87 2.70 9.28
CA THR A 67 1.40 3.86 8.50
C THR A 67 2.13 4.00 7.18
N VAL A 68 1.49 4.66 6.22
CA VAL A 68 2.11 5.13 4.98
C VAL A 68 2.07 6.65 4.96
N LYS A 69 3.22 7.27 4.71
CA LYS A 69 3.36 8.73 4.57
C LYS A 69 3.44 9.08 3.10
N VAL A 70 2.57 9.97 2.65
CA VAL A 70 2.53 10.43 1.26
C VAL A 70 2.82 11.92 1.22
N ALA A 71 3.72 12.35 0.33
CA ALA A 71 4.03 13.75 0.10
C ALA A 71 3.95 14.06 -1.40
N ALA A 72 3.30 15.17 -1.74
CA ALA A 72 3.27 15.71 -3.09
C ALA A 72 4.17 16.96 -3.17
N PHE A 73 5.00 17.02 -4.20
CA PHE A 73 5.96 18.08 -4.44
C PHE A 73 5.58 18.92 -5.65
N GLN A 74 6.00 20.18 -5.67
CA GLN A 74 5.73 21.06 -6.82
C GLN A 74 6.58 20.71 -8.04
N GLY A 75 7.85 20.36 -7.82
CA GLY A 75 8.82 20.08 -8.87
C GLY A 75 9.23 18.62 -8.92
N THR A 76 10.45 18.40 -9.41
CA THR A 76 11.11 17.09 -9.49
C THR A 76 12.02 16.80 -8.30
N ASP A 77 12.10 17.76 -7.37
CA ASP A 77 12.89 17.75 -6.15
C ASP A 77 12.00 17.91 -4.90
N GLN A 78 12.59 17.69 -3.72
CA GLN A 78 11.87 17.75 -2.44
C GLN A 78 11.91 19.14 -1.79
N THR A 79 12.04 20.21 -2.59
CA THR A 79 12.24 21.57 -2.09
C THR A 79 10.94 22.23 -1.66
N ILE A 80 9.86 22.02 -2.41
CA ILE A 80 8.55 22.65 -2.17
C ILE A 80 7.47 21.57 -2.02
N PHE A 81 6.96 21.46 -0.80
CA PHE A 81 5.81 20.60 -0.47
C PHE A 81 4.50 21.27 -0.89
N LYS A 82 3.64 20.52 -1.59
CA LYS A 82 2.27 20.92 -1.94
C LYS A 82 1.25 20.38 -0.94
N ASP A 83 1.32 19.09 -0.65
CA ASP A 83 0.46 18.40 0.31
C ASP A 83 1.26 17.25 0.96
N ARG A 84 0.90 16.89 2.18
CA ARG A 84 1.47 15.76 2.90
C ARG A 84 0.40 15.16 3.80
N ARG A 85 0.24 13.84 3.74
CA ARG A 85 -0.66 13.09 4.62
C ARG A 85 -0.01 11.83 5.15
N GLU A 86 -0.48 11.40 6.30
CA GLU A 86 -0.16 10.11 6.89
C GLU A 86 -1.43 9.28 6.99
N PHE A 87 -1.39 8.08 6.42
CA PHE A 87 -2.51 7.15 6.35
C PHE A 87 -2.26 6.03 7.36
N ALA A 88 -3.30 5.71 8.13
CA ALA A 88 -3.29 4.73 9.21
C ALA A 88 -4.58 3.91 9.19
N GLY A 89 -4.73 2.96 10.12
CA GLY A 89 -5.86 2.02 10.14
C GLY A 89 -5.57 0.78 9.30
N SER A 90 -6.60 -0.01 8.99
CA SER A 90 -6.41 -1.28 8.26
C SER A 90 -5.71 -1.09 6.91
N LEU A 91 -5.01 -2.12 6.42
CA LEU A 91 -4.40 -2.07 5.08
C LEU A 91 -5.43 -1.82 3.97
N MET A 92 -6.68 -2.26 4.17
CA MET A 92 -7.78 -2.00 3.25
C MET A 92 -8.12 -0.52 3.17
N GLN A 93 -8.22 0.15 4.33
CA GLN A 93 -8.45 1.58 4.41
C GLN A 93 -7.29 2.36 3.81
N GLN A 94 -6.05 2.03 4.20
CA GLN A 94 -4.86 2.69 3.67
C GLN A 94 -4.78 2.56 2.15
N MET A 95 -5.06 1.38 1.58
CA MET A 95 -5.02 1.18 0.13
C MET A 95 -5.99 2.11 -0.62
N ASN A 96 -7.23 2.23 -0.16
CA ASN A 96 -8.22 3.09 -0.81
C ASN A 96 -7.88 4.57 -0.64
N GLU A 97 -7.58 5.02 0.58
CA GLU A 97 -7.35 6.44 0.85
C GLU A 97 -6.07 6.96 0.16
N ILE A 98 -5.02 6.13 0.09
CA ILE A 98 -3.80 6.47 -0.63
C ILE A 98 -4.06 6.51 -2.14
N TYR A 99 -4.82 5.55 -2.67
CA TYR A 99 -5.19 5.54 -4.08
C TYR A 99 -5.95 6.82 -4.45
N ASP A 100 -6.98 7.18 -3.69
CA ASP A 100 -7.77 8.40 -3.90
C ASP A 100 -6.89 9.66 -3.82
N PHE A 101 -5.94 9.68 -2.89
CA PHE A 101 -4.99 10.79 -2.77
C PHE A 101 -4.06 10.90 -3.98
N ILE A 102 -3.54 9.79 -4.49
CA ILE A 102 -2.71 9.77 -5.70
C ILE A 102 -3.55 10.17 -6.91
N ASP A 103 -4.76 9.64 -7.04
CA ASP A 103 -5.67 9.92 -8.15
C ASP A 103 -6.11 11.40 -8.19
N PHE A 104 -6.27 12.02 -7.02
CA PHE A 104 -6.50 13.46 -6.90
C PHE A 104 -5.31 14.29 -7.43
N HIS A 105 -4.08 13.83 -7.22
CA HIS A 105 -2.86 14.49 -7.72
C HIS A 105 -2.45 14.06 -9.14
N ASN A 106 -3.05 12.99 -9.67
CA ASN A 106 -2.83 12.49 -11.02
C ASN A 106 -3.51 13.44 -12.01
N GLN A 107 -2.74 14.26 -12.73
CA GLN A 107 -3.32 15.24 -13.62
C GLN A 107 -3.91 14.56 -14.85
N THR A 108 -5.03 15.08 -15.33
CA THR A 108 -5.58 14.72 -16.64
C THR A 108 -5.11 15.75 -17.65
N HIS A 109 -4.36 15.30 -18.66
CA HIS A 109 -4.00 16.11 -19.82
C HIS A 109 -4.93 15.80 -20.97
N ALA A 110 -5.22 16.83 -21.76
CA ALA A 110 -6.06 16.70 -22.92
C ALA A 110 -5.26 17.01 -24.16
N THR A 111 -5.10 16.02 -25.03
CA THR A 111 -4.46 16.22 -26.32
C THR A 111 -5.54 16.21 -27.40
N ILE A 112 -5.48 17.15 -28.33
CA ILE A 112 -6.36 17.16 -29.50
C ILE A 112 -5.65 16.38 -30.60
N GLU A 113 -6.14 15.17 -30.89
CA GLU A 113 -5.67 14.36 -32.00
C GLU A 113 -6.66 14.47 -33.17
N LYS A 114 -6.25 15.15 -34.24
CA LYS A 114 -7.08 15.45 -35.43
C LYS A 114 -8.39 16.18 -35.04
N LEU A 115 -9.53 15.49 -35.13
CA LEU A 115 -10.86 16.01 -34.82
C LEU A 115 -11.37 15.58 -33.43
N TYR A 116 -10.56 14.84 -32.67
CA TYR A 116 -10.98 14.24 -31.41
C TYR A 116 -10.12 14.75 -30.26
N ARG A 117 -10.77 15.04 -29.13
CA ARG A 117 -10.11 15.28 -27.86
C ARG A 117 -9.87 13.94 -27.17
N VAL A 118 -8.63 13.68 -26.77
CA VAL A 118 -8.21 12.52 -25.99
C VAL A 118 -7.74 13.02 -24.64
N ASP A 119 -8.52 12.73 -23.59
CA ASP A 119 -8.11 12.97 -22.21
C ASP A 119 -7.33 11.75 -21.70
N ALA A 120 -6.11 11.98 -21.22
CA ALA A 120 -5.22 10.95 -20.69
C ALA A 120 -4.71 11.34 -19.30
N ARG A 121 -4.74 10.41 -18.37
CA ARG A 121 -4.11 10.56 -17.05
C ARG A 121 -2.59 10.41 -17.19
N ASP A 122 -1.84 11.17 -16.40
CA ASP A 122 -0.37 11.09 -16.33
C ASP A 122 0.12 9.69 -15.99
N TYR A 123 -0.59 9.05 -15.06
CA TYR A 123 -0.32 7.70 -14.60
C TYR A 123 -1.55 6.83 -14.85
N PRO A 124 -1.41 5.69 -15.54
CA PRO A 124 -2.50 4.72 -15.66
C PRO A 124 -2.91 4.21 -14.28
N GLU A 125 -4.21 4.16 -14.01
CA GLU A 125 -4.79 3.63 -12.78
C GLU A 125 -4.24 2.24 -12.42
N ILE A 126 -4.13 1.34 -13.40
CA ILE A 126 -3.57 -0.01 -13.21
C ILE A 126 -2.14 0.07 -12.67
N ALA A 127 -1.29 0.96 -13.21
CA ALA A 127 0.10 1.06 -12.77
C ALA A 127 0.20 1.56 -11.32
N VAL A 128 -0.62 2.54 -10.95
CA VAL A 128 -0.69 3.06 -9.58
C VAL A 128 -1.18 1.97 -8.62
N ARG A 129 -2.22 1.24 -9.00
CA ARG A 129 -2.79 0.16 -8.20
C ARG A 129 -1.77 -0.96 -7.94
N GLU A 130 -1.09 -1.44 -8.98
CA GLU A 130 -0.07 -2.50 -8.82
C GLU A 130 1.12 -2.02 -7.99
N ALA A 131 1.57 -0.77 -8.15
CA ALA A 131 2.66 -0.23 -7.34
C ALA A 131 2.28 -0.09 -5.86
N LEU A 132 1.04 0.32 -5.57
CA LEU A 132 0.53 0.40 -4.20
C LEU A 132 0.36 -0.98 -3.57
N LEU A 133 -0.16 -1.96 -4.32
CA LEU A 133 -0.23 -3.36 -3.88
C LEU A 133 1.16 -3.90 -3.58
N ASN A 134 2.12 -3.67 -4.46
CA ASN A 134 3.51 -4.08 -4.25
C ASN A 134 4.11 -3.44 -3.00
N LEU A 135 3.83 -2.15 -2.76
CA LEU A 135 4.29 -1.45 -1.56
C LEU A 135 3.75 -2.12 -0.28
N LEU A 136 2.45 -2.40 -0.23
CA LEU A 136 1.79 -2.95 0.96
C LEU A 136 2.12 -4.43 1.16
N VAL A 137 1.98 -5.26 0.12
CA VAL A 137 2.16 -6.73 0.22
C VAL A 137 3.62 -7.12 0.50
N HIS A 138 4.59 -6.38 -0.05
CA HIS A 138 6.01 -6.68 0.13
C HIS A 138 6.68 -5.85 1.22
N ARG A 139 5.92 -5.13 2.04
CA ARG A 139 6.46 -4.45 3.21
C ARG A 139 6.87 -5.46 4.27
N ASP A 140 8.03 -5.28 4.88
CA ASP A 140 8.41 -6.04 6.06
C ASP A 140 7.72 -5.43 7.29
N TYR A 141 6.62 -6.09 7.70
CA TYR A 141 5.80 -5.68 8.84
C TYR A 141 6.46 -5.94 10.20
N SER A 142 7.60 -6.63 10.25
CA SER A 142 8.40 -6.76 11.47
C SER A 142 8.97 -5.41 11.94
N PHE A 143 9.06 -4.43 11.03
CA PHE A 143 9.54 -3.08 11.32
C PHE A 143 8.41 -2.08 11.49
N SER A 144 8.55 -1.20 12.49
CA SER A 144 7.56 -0.17 12.82
C SER A 144 7.63 1.08 11.93
N ALA A 145 8.71 1.27 11.17
CA ALA A 145 8.89 2.49 10.38
C ALA A 145 7.90 2.56 9.20
N SER A 146 7.42 3.77 8.90
CA SER A 146 6.41 4.00 7.86
C SER A 146 6.96 3.70 6.46
N ALA A 147 6.09 3.26 5.55
CA ALA A 147 6.40 3.34 4.13
C ALA A 147 6.22 4.78 3.64
N PHE A 148 6.88 5.15 2.54
CA PHE A 148 6.81 6.49 1.97
C PHE A 148 6.39 6.45 0.51
N ILE A 149 5.53 7.38 0.12
CA ILE A 149 5.20 7.63 -1.30
C ILE A 149 5.46 9.10 -1.59
N SER A 150 6.25 9.37 -2.63
CA SER A 150 6.61 10.72 -3.05
C SER A 150 6.08 10.98 -4.46
N ILE A 151 5.18 11.94 -4.60
CA ILE A 151 4.58 12.35 -5.87
C ILE A 151 5.30 13.60 -6.35
N TYR A 152 6.00 13.50 -7.48
CA TYR A 152 6.69 14.60 -8.13
C TYR A 152 5.96 15.00 -9.42
N ALA A 153 6.41 16.10 -10.03
CA ALA A 153 5.89 16.57 -11.31
C ALA A 153 6.05 15.55 -12.46
N ASP A 154 7.04 14.65 -12.38
CA ASP A 154 7.43 13.73 -13.46
C ASP A 154 7.36 12.23 -13.09
N ARG A 155 7.25 11.90 -11.80
CA ARG A 155 7.20 10.52 -11.30
C ARG A 155 6.52 10.36 -9.96
N ILE A 156 6.18 9.13 -9.61
CA ILE A 156 5.80 8.71 -8.26
C ILE A 156 6.81 7.67 -7.79
N GLU A 157 7.36 7.86 -6.59
CA GLU A 157 8.29 6.93 -5.94
C GLU A 157 7.60 6.26 -4.75
N PHE A 158 7.66 4.93 -4.68
CA PHE A 158 7.15 4.12 -3.59
C PHE A 158 8.32 3.48 -2.85
N VAL A 159 8.44 3.77 -1.56
CA VAL A 159 9.53 3.33 -0.68
C VAL A 159 8.97 2.43 0.41
N SER A 160 9.42 1.17 0.43
CA SER A 160 9.10 0.23 1.51
C SER A 160 10.34 -0.17 2.30
N ILE A 161 10.14 -0.58 3.54
CA ILE A 161 11.17 -1.17 4.40
C ILE A 161 11.06 -2.68 4.20
N GLY A 162 12.15 -3.34 3.81
CA GLY A 162 12.18 -4.81 3.64
C GLY A 162 12.77 -5.35 2.34
N GLY A 163 13.06 -4.50 1.34
CA GLY A 163 13.52 -4.99 0.02
C GLY A 163 12.38 -5.03 -1.00
N LEU A 164 12.70 -4.90 -2.28
CA LEU A 164 11.82 -5.11 -3.42
C LEU A 164 12.25 -6.43 -4.04
N LEU A 165 11.30 -7.25 -4.48
CA LEU A 165 11.63 -8.33 -5.40
C LEU A 165 12.14 -7.71 -6.71
N PRO A 166 13.24 -8.20 -7.28
CA PRO A 166 13.80 -7.68 -8.53
C PRO A 166 12.94 -8.18 -9.69
N MET A 167 11.82 -7.50 -9.98
CA MET A 167 11.10 -7.67 -11.25
C MET A 167 11.08 -6.42 -12.12
N LEU A 168 11.70 -5.32 -11.66
CA LEU A 168 12.04 -4.17 -12.50
C LEU A 168 13.44 -3.73 -12.10
N GLU A 169 14.42 -3.89 -13.00
CA GLU A 169 15.79 -3.42 -12.79
C GLU A 169 15.79 -1.91 -12.47
N VAL A 170 16.22 -1.55 -11.26
CA VAL A 170 16.60 -0.18 -10.91
C VAL A 170 18.02 -0.22 -10.37
N LYS A 171 18.89 0.59 -10.98
CA LYS A 171 20.30 0.75 -10.59
C LYS A 171 20.38 1.24 -9.14
N SER A 172 21.06 0.43 -8.32
CA SER A 172 21.73 0.74 -7.05
C SER A 172 20.94 1.50 -5.97
N GLY A 173 20.62 0.76 -4.90
CA GLY A 173 20.50 1.29 -3.55
C GLY A 173 19.08 1.70 -3.16
N THR A 174 18.51 0.93 -2.23
CA THR A 174 17.13 0.98 -1.70
C THR A 174 16.03 0.48 -2.67
N PRO A 175 15.07 -0.30 -2.15
CA PRO A 175 14.01 -0.88 -2.95
C PRO A 175 12.95 0.19 -3.20
N PHE A 176 12.93 0.75 -4.41
CA PHE A 176 11.93 1.71 -4.83
C PHE A 176 11.18 1.24 -6.08
N THR A 177 9.85 1.30 -6.05
CA THR A 177 9.04 1.23 -7.28
C THR A 177 8.85 2.65 -7.77
N THR A 178 9.25 2.93 -9.01
CA THR A 178 9.07 4.25 -9.61
C THR A 178 8.12 4.15 -10.80
N ILE A 179 7.07 4.97 -10.81
CA ILE A 179 6.22 5.16 -11.97
C ILE A 179 6.58 6.51 -12.60
N SER A 180 7.09 6.50 -13.82
CA SER A 180 7.32 7.72 -14.59
C SER A 180 6.05 8.13 -15.35
N LYS A 181 5.84 9.44 -15.47
CA LYS A 181 4.72 10.03 -16.22
C LYS A 181 4.80 9.63 -17.70
N LYS A 182 3.66 9.29 -18.30
CA LYS A 182 3.58 9.08 -19.75
C LYS A 182 3.82 10.42 -20.46
N ARG A 183 4.81 10.45 -21.36
CA ARG A 183 5.06 11.59 -22.25
C ARG A 183 4.04 11.62 -23.39
#